data_AF-A0A5J6WMZ0-F1
#
_entry.id   AF-A0A5J6WMZ0-F1
#
_cell.length_a   1.000
_cell.length_b   1.000
_cell.length_c   1.000
_cell.angle_alpha   90.00
_cell.angle_beta   90.00
_cell.angle_gamma   90.00
#
_symmetry.space_group_name_H-M   'P 1'
#
loop_
_entity.id
_entity.type
_entity.pdbx_description
1 polymer ?
#
loop_
_entity_poly.entity_id
_entity_poly.type
_entity_poly.pdbx_seq_one_letter_code
_entity_poly.pdbx_strand_id
1 'polypeptide(L)'
;MVRFIVLIALLLAGAIGAPYFMGNKGYVMVAAGDYIIDATVSSAVIMVVGFYFALLAIEALINKLTHSLGWFNRYHQARAKIQTEKGILALASGDFKRAETLTLKAAKKAQVPVLNYLAAAQSAQGLGNETKRDEYLLLAHKNADKNTFAVELTQAKLQVEQLQFEQAFASLSSLHHQQPKNKVVLTLFKNVCIERKEWGQLLNLITPLQKQKLLSTSEADELRKSSHFQHLGEVAKQQGSTGLLDTWSALPKALKNDGRYLAETASLLLSRNDDQSAYLLIMDALSNEFYPELIALTPQLNLTDHHALIERLKRLQKSREGSGLLAVSIGQLMVKEGRWSDAVEELSQGMSQSPSTSAYAALAQAYEKLGRVNDANATYKQSLSYHQQDE
;
A
#
# COMPACT_ATOMS: atom_id res chain seq x y z
N MET A 1 6.91 -25.17 -59.72
CA MET A 1 5.84 -26.19 -59.85
C MET A 1 5.54 -26.53 -61.31
N VAL A 2 5.14 -25.58 -62.17
CA VAL A 2 4.78 -25.86 -63.58
C VAL A 2 5.92 -26.53 -64.38
N ARG A 3 7.16 -26.06 -64.26
CA ARG A 3 8.33 -26.67 -64.96
C ARG A 3 8.60 -28.13 -64.56
N PHE A 4 8.30 -28.48 -63.31
CA PHE A 4 8.50 -29.84 -62.78
C PHE A 4 7.39 -30.78 -63.26
N ILE A 5 6.15 -30.28 -63.34
CA ILE A 5 5.00 -31.01 -63.88
C ILE A 5 5.19 -31.28 -65.38
N VAL A 6 5.70 -30.31 -66.14
CA VAL A 6 5.99 -30.48 -67.58
C VAL A 6 7.10 -31.50 -67.82
N LEU A 7 8.16 -31.48 -67.01
CA LEU A 7 9.25 -32.47 -67.09
C LEU A 7 8.76 -33.89 -66.76
N ILE A 8 7.94 -34.05 -65.71
CA ILE A 8 7.33 -35.33 -65.34
C ILE A 8 6.36 -35.81 -66.44
N ALA A 9 5.55 -34.91 -67.01
CA ALA A 9 4.65 -35.24 -68.12
C ALA A 9 5.41 -35.68 -69.38
N LEU A 10 6.55 -35.05 -69.68
CA LEU A 10 7.40 -35.43 -70.81
C LEU A 10 8.09 -36.79 -70.58
N LEU A 11 8.53 -37.05 -69.34
CA LEU A 11 9.15 -38.32 -68.94
C LEU A 11 8.12 -39.46 -68.94
N LEU A 12 6.88 -39.18 -68.52
CA LEU A 12 5.74 -40.12 -68.62
C LEU A 12 5.32 -40.36 -70.07
N ALA A 13 5.27 -39.33 -70.90
CA ALA A 13 4.98 -39.48 -72.33
C ALA A 13 6.06 -40.34 -73.02
N GLY A 14 7.34 -40.18 -72.65
CA GLY A 14 8.42 -41.04 -73.12
C GLY A 14 8.32 -42.49 -72.61
N ALA A 15 8.05 -42.68 -71.31
CA ALA A 15 7.96 -44.00 -70.68
C ALA A 15 6.71 -44.80 -71.12
N ILE A 16 5.62 -44.13 -71.46
CA ILE A 16 4.38 -44.75 -71.99
C ILE A 16 4.46 -44.91 -73.51
N GLY A 17 5.05 -43.95 -74.22
CA GLY A 17 5.17 -43.95 -75.67
C GLY A 17 6.18 -44.97 -76.21
N ALA A 18 7.35 -45.09 -75.57
CA ALA A 18 8.42 -45.96 -76.06
C ALA A 18 8.02 -47.46 -76.15
N PRO A 19 7.33 -48.06 -75.17
CA PRO A 19 6.86 -49.45 -75.27
C PRO A 19 5.71 -49.63 -76.28
N TYR A 20 4.89 -48.61 -76.50
CA TYR A 20 3.77 -48.65 -77.44
C TYR A 20 4.26 -48.76 -78.89
N PHE A 21 5.38 -48.13 -79.23
CA PHE A 21 6.01 -48.21 -80.54
C PHE A 21 6.89 -49.47 -80.75
N MET A 22 7.36 -50.12 -79.68
CA MET A 22 8.25 -51.30 -79.76
C MET A 22 7.53 -52.66 -79.76
N GLY A 23 6.19 -52.71 -79.75
CA GLY A 23 5.42 -53.95 -79.91
C GLY A 23 5.41 -54.92 -78.71
N ASN A 24 6.28 -54.72 -77.72
CA ASN A 24 6.29 -55.47 -76.46
C ASN A 24 5.69 -54.63 -75.33
N LYS A 25 4.42 -54.90 -75.02
CA LYS A 25 3.76 -54.37 -73.81
C LYS A 25 4.34 -55.10 -72.61
N GLY A 26 5.37 -54.55 -71.96
CA GLY A 26 5.91 -55.12 -70.74
C GLY A 26 4.80 -55.46 -69.73
N TYR A 27 4.97 -56.57 -69.01
CA TYR A 27 3.97 -57.13 -68.09
C TYR A 27 4.41 -56.91 -66.64
N VAL A 28 3.48 -56.46 -65.80
CA VAL A 28 3.66 -56.28 -64.36
C VAL A 28 2.58 -57.10 -63.66
N MET A 29 3.03 -58.07 -62.87
CA MET A 29 2.18 -58.87 -61.99
C MET A 29 2.43 -58.44 -60.55
N VAL A 30 1.38 -58.02 -59.86
CA VAL A 30 1.43 -57.75 -58.42
C VAL A 30 0.58 -58.79 -57.73
N ALA A 31 1.22 -59.68 -56.96
CA ALA A 31 0.55 -60.70 -56.17
C ALA A 31 0.56 -60.32 -54.69
N ALA A 32 -0.62 -60.29 -54.07
CA ALA A 32 -0.80 -60.03 -52.64
C ALA A 32 -1.79 -61.05 -52.07
N GLY A 33 -1.26 -62.11 -51.45
CA GLY A 33 -2.08 -63.25 -51.01
C GLY A 33 -2.74 -63.96 -52.20
N ASP A 34 -4.05 -64.17 -52.14
CA ASP A 34 -4.84 -64.79 -53.23
C ASP A 34 -5.22 -63.80 -54.35
N TYR A 35 -4.86 -62.52 -54.23
CA TYR A 35 -5.14 -61.49 -55.24
C TYR A 35 -3.96 -61.30 -56.17
N ILE A 36 -4.18 -61.62 -57.45
CA ILE A 36 -3.23 -61.35 -58.54
C ILE A 36 -3.81 -60.24 -59.40
N ILE A 37 -3.07 -59.14 -59.52
CA ILE A 37 -3.41 -58.03 -60.41
C ILE A 37 -2.46 -58.08 -61.62
N ASP A 38 -3.05 -58.34 -62.78
CA ASP A 38 -2.36 -58.37 -64.07
C ASP A 38 -2.48 -57.01 -64.76
N ALA A 39 -1.36 -56.32 -64.92
CA ALA A 39 -1.30 -54.99 -65.53
C ALA A 39 -0.19 -54.89 -66.57
N THR A 40 -0.42 -54.08 -67.61
CA THR A 40 0.68 -53.67 -68.50
C THR A 40 1.51 -52.59 -67.83
N VAL A 41 2.81 -52.51 -68.15
CA VAL A 41 3.73 -51.48 -67.61
C VAL A 41 3.15 -50.07 -67.78
N SER A 42 2.50 -49.78 -68.93
CA SER A 42 1.88 -48.48 -69.17
C SER A 42 0.68 -48.20 -68.23
N SER A 43 -0.16 -49.20 -67.98
CA SER A 43 -1.29 -49.07 -67.04
C SER A 43 -0.82 -48.92 -65.59
N ALA A 44 0.25 -49.61 -65.19
CA ALA A 44 0.85 -49.47 -63.86
C ALA A 44 1.43 -48.07 -63.65
N VAL A 45 2.12 -47.52 -64.67
CA VAL A 45 2.63 -46.13 -64.64
C VAL A 45 1.48 -45.12 -64.51
N ILE A 46 0.41 -45.27 -65.28
CA ILE A 46 -0.77 -44.40 -65.19
C ILE A 46 -1.41 -44.49 -63.79
N MET A 47 -1.51 -45.68 -63.22
CA MET A 47 -2.07 -45.90 -61.88
C MET A 47 -1.23 -45.23 -60.80
N VAL A 48 0.09 -45.35 -60.83
CA VAL A 48 1.00 -44.69 -59.87
C VAL A 48 0.91 -43.17 -59.97
N VAL A 49 0.87 -42.64 -61.20
CA VAL A 49 0.71 -41.20 -61.44
C VAL A 49 -0.66 -40.70 -60.96
N GLY A 50 -1.72 -41.44 -61.29
CA GLY A 50 -3.08 -41.14 -60.83
C GLY A 50 -3.18 -41.17 -59.31
N PHE A 51 -2.55 -42.16 -58.66
CA PHE A 51 -2.49 -42.26 -57.21
C PHE A 51 -1.73 -41.09 -56.58
N TYR A 52 -0.60 -40.68 -57.16
CA TYR A 52 0.14 -39.50 -56.71
C TYR A 52 -0.70 -38.21 -56.80
N PHE A 53 -1.40 -38.00 -57.92
CA PHE A 53 -2.31 -36.84 -58.05
C PHE A 53 -3.51 -36.93 -57.09
N ALA A 54 -4.02 -38.12 -56.82
CA ALA A 54 -5.08 -38.32 -55.83
C ALA A 54 -4.60 -37.96 -54.42
N LEU A 55 -3.39 -38.37 -54.03
CA LEU A 55 -2.78 -37.96 -52.75
C LEU A 55 -2.62 -36.44 -52.65
N LEU A 56 -2.14 -35.78 -53.71
CA LEU A 56 -2.04 -34.31 -53.75
C LEU A 56 -3.41 -33.62 -53.65
N ALA A 57 -4.45 -34.18 -54.29
CA ALA A 57 -5.80 -33.65 -54.20
C ALA A 57 -6.38 -33.78 -52.78
N ILE A 58 -6.13 -34.91 -52.12
CA ILE A 58 -6.52 -35.14 -50.72
C ILE A 58 -5.79 -34.16 -49.80
N GLU A 59 -4.47 -33.99 -49.97
CA GLU A 59 -3.68 -33.03 -49.19
C GLU A 59 -4.18 -31.59 -49.37
N ALA A 60 -4.47 -31.18 -50.60
CA ALA A 60 -5.03 -29.86 -50.90
C ALA A 60 -6.41 -29.66 -50.25
N LEU A 61 -7.26 -30.69 -50.25
CA LEU A 61 -8.58 -30.64 -49.63
C LEU A 61 -8.48 -30.51 -48.10
N ILE A 62 -7.61 -31.30 -47.47
CA ILE A 62 -7.34 -31.23 -46.02
C ILE A 62 -6.78 -29.86 -45.64
N ASN A 63 -5.79 -29.35 -46.38
CA ASN A 63 -5.20 -28.03 -46.11
C ASN A 63 -6.21 -26.90 -46.28
N LYS A 64 -7.12 -26.97 -47.26
CA LYS A 64 -8.16 -25.94 -47.44
C LYS A 64 -9.19 -25.94 -46.31
N LEU A 65 -9.56 -27.12 -45.79
CA LEU A 65 -10.50 -27.27 -44.70
C LEU A 65 -9.89 -26.79 -43.36
N THR A 66 -8.62 -27.10 -43.10
CA THR A 66 -7.90 -26.62 -41.90
C THR A 66 -7.62 -25.11 -41.94
N HIS A 67 -7.29 -24.55 -43.11
CA HIS A 67 -7.10 -23.10 -43.26
C HIS A 67 -8.41 -22.30 -43.09
N SER A 68 -9.57 -22.88 -43.44
CA SER A 68 -10.89 -22.28 -43.26
C SER A 68 -11.26 -22.13 -41.76
N LEU A 69 -10.93 -23.13 -40.94
CA LEU A 69 -11.14 -23.09 -39.48
C LEU A 69 -10.25 -22.03 -38.80
N GLY A 70 -9.03 -21.83 -39.29
CA GLY A 70 -8.12 -20.79 -38.80
C GLY A 70 -8.63 -19.36 -39.04
N TRP A 71 -9.33 -19.11 -40.14
CA TRP A 71 -9.91 -17.79 -40.44
C TRP A 71 -11.07 -17.42 -39.49
N PHE A 72 -11.92 -18.40 -39.16
CA PHE A 72 -13.04 -18.18 -38.23
C PHE A 72 -12.55 -17.84 -36.81
N ASN A 73 -11.52 -18.54 -36.33
CA ASN A 73 -10.91 -18.26 -35.03
C ASN A 73 -10.22 -16.88 -35.01
N ARG A 74 -9.51 -16.52 -36.08
CA ARG A 74 -8.91 -15.17 -36.23
C ARG A 74 -9.95 -14.07 -36.28
N TYR A 75 -11.07 -14.27 -36.99
CA TYR A 75 -12.18 -13.31 -37.04
C TYR A 75 -12.81 -13.10 -35.66
N HIS A 76 -13.06 -14.18 -34.92
CA HIS A 76 -13.59 -14.07 -33.55
C HIS A 76 -12.63 -13.38 -32.58
N GLN A 77 -11.33 -13.66 -32.67
CA GLN A 77 -10.32 -12.98 -31.85
C GLN A 77 -10.22 -11.49 -32.21
N ALA A 78 -10.24 -11.14 -33.50
CA ALA A 78 -10.25 -9.75 -33.95
C ALA A 78 -11.49 -9.00 -33.43
N ARG A 79 -12.66 -9.65 -33.47
CA ARG A 79 -13.91 -9.10 -32.93
C ARG A 79 -13.86 -8.93 -31.40
N ALA A 80 -13.33 -9.91 -30.67
CA ALA A 80 -13.14 -9.83 -29.22
C ALA A 80 -12.17 -8.71 -28.83
N LYS A 81 -11.12 -8.49 -29.62
CA LYS A 81 -10.20 -7.35 -29.44
C LYS A 81 -10.93 -6.01 -29.59
N ILE A 82 -11.69 -5.82 -30.66
CA ILE A 82 -12.48 -4.60 -30.88
C ILE A 82 -13.50 -4.38 -29.73
N GLN A 83 -14.11 -5.45 -29.23
CA GLN A 83 -15.03 -5.37 -28.08
C GLN A 83 -14.31 -5.00 -26.79
N THR A 84 -13.12 -5.56 -26.56
CA THR A 84 -12.26 -5.20 -25.42
C THR A 84 -11.91 -3.72 -25.47
N GLU A 85 -11.43 -3.22 -26.61
CA GLU A 85 -11.09 -1.80 -26.81
C GLU A 85 -12.29 -0.89 -26.55
N LYS A 86 -13.45 -1.18 -27.16
CA LYS A 86 -14.68 -0.41 -26.94
C LYS A 86 -15.18 -0.50 -25.49
N GLY A 87 -15.01 -1.65 -24.84
CA GLY A 87 -15.38 -1.86 -23.45
C GLY A 87 -14.51 -1.07 -22.48
N ILE A 88 -13.19 -1.04 -22.70
CA ILE A 88 -12.24 -0.25 -21.91
C ILE A 88 -12.49 1.25 -22.11
N LEU A 89 -12.74 1.70 -23.35
CA LEU A 89 -13.11 3.09 -23.60
C LEU A 89 -14.42 3.48 -22.91
N ALA A 90 -15.43 2.59 -22.95
CA ALA A 90 -16.69 2.81 -22.24
C ALA A 90 -16.49 2.88 -20.71
N LEU A 91 -15.62 2.03 -20.16
CA LEU A 91 -15.26 2.07 -18.74
C LEU A 91 -14.59 3.40 -18.38
N ALA A 92 -13.63 3.85 -19.19
CA ALA A 92 -12.95 5.13 -18.99
C ALA A 92 -13.89 6.34 -19.11
N SER A 93 -14.95 6.24 -19.91
CA SER A 93 -15.98 7.27 -20.03
C SER A 93 -17.10 7.17 -18.97
N GLY A 94 -17.02 6.21 -18.04
CA GLY A 94 -18.04 5.99 -17.01
C GLY A 94 -19.34 5.32 -17.51
N ASP A 95 -19.38 4.82 -18.75
CA ASP A 95 -20.51 4.03 -19.27
C ASP A 95 -20.36 2.57 -18.82
N PHE A 96 -20.55 2.36 -17.51
CA PHE A 96 -20.30 1.07 -16.87
C PHE A 96 -21.18 -0.05 -17.43
N LYS A 97 -22.43 0.23 -17.80
CA LYS A 97 -23.34 -0.77 -18.36
C LYS A 97 -22.87 -1.30 -19.71
N ARG A 98 -22.42 -0.39 -20.60
CA ARG A 98 -21.86 -0.76 -21.89
C ARG A 98 -20.51 -1.44 -21.73
N ALA A 99 -19.67 -0.95 -20.82
CA ALA A 99 -18.39 -1.54 -20.49
C ALA A 99 -18.54 -2.99 -20.05
N GLU A 100 -19.38 -3.28 -19.04
CA GLU A 100 -19.67 -4.63 -18.55
C GLU A 100 -20.12 -5.55 -19.69
N THR A 101 -21.06 -5.09 -20.52
CA THR A 101 -21.60 -5.89 -21.61
C THR A 101 -20.55 -6.25 -22.66
N LEU A 102 -19.70 -5.29 -23.04
CA LEU A 102 -18.70 -5.47 -24.10
C LEU A 102 -17.53 -6.32 -23.63
N THR A 103 -17.05 -6.10 -22.40
CA THR A 103 -15.90 -6.84 -21.83
C THR A 103 -16.28 -8.29 -21.55
N LEU A 104 -17.47 -8.58 -21.00
CA LEU A 104 -17.92 -9.97 -20.79
C LEU A 104 -18.11 -10.74 -22.10
N LYS A 105 -18.62 -10.09 -23.15
CA LYS A 105 -18.72 -10.69 -24.49
C LYS A 105 -17.33 -11.02 -25.04
N ALA A 106 -16.36 -10.14 -24.83
CA ALA A 106 -14.98 -10.34 -25.26
C ALA A 106 -14.26 -11.43 -24.46
N ALA A 107 -14.50 -11.52 -23.14
CA ALA A 107 -13.77 -12.40 -22.22
C ALA A 107 -13.73 -13.87 -22.68
N LYS A 108 -14.83 -14.40 -23.24
CA LYS A 108 -14.94 -15.79 -23.70
C LYS A 108 -14.06 -16.15 -24.91
N LYS A 109 -13.62 -15.16 -25.68
CA LYS A 109 -12.92 -15.36 -26.97
C LYS A 109 -11.63 -14.53 -27.09
N ALA A 110 -11.34 -13.69 -26.11
CA ALA A 110 -10.12 -12.90 -26.06
C ALA A 110 -8.90 -13.77 -25.77
N GLN A 111 -7.74 -13.37 -26.28
CA GLN A 111 -6.47 -14.01 -25.94
C GLN A 111 -6.06 -13.77 -24.48
N VAL A 112 -6.55 -12.68 -23.87
CA VAL A 112 -6.31 -12.34 -22.46
C VAL A 112 -7.65 -12.12 -21.75
N PRO A 113 -8.33 -13.20 -21.32
CA PRO A 113 -9.64 -13.12 -20.66
C PRO A 113 -9.62 -12.35 -19.35
N VAL A 114 -8.53 -12.48 -18.56
CA VAL A 114 -8.38 -11.82 -17.25
C VAL A 114 -8.59 -10.31 -17.31
N LEU A 115 -8.06 -9.64 -18.33
CA LEU A 115 -8.22 -8.19 -18.51
C LEU A 115 -9.70 -7.80 -18.66
N ASN A 116 -10.45 -8.59 -19.41
CA ASN A 116 -11.87 -8.34 -19.64
C ASN A 116 -12.70 -8.60 -18.38
N TYR A 117 -12.38 -9.63 -17.60
CA TYR A 117 -13.04 -9.87 -16.32
C TYR A 117 -12.73 -8.79 -15.29
N LEU A 118 -11.51 -8.27 -15.25
CA LEU A 118 -11.16 -7.12 -14.40
C LEU A 118 -11.94 -5.86 -14.77
N ALA A 119 -12.03 -5.55 -16.07
CA ALA A 119 -12.82 -4.42 -16.55
C ALA A 119 -14.33 -4.61 -16.27
N ALA A 120 -14.84 -5.84 -16.36
CA ALA A 120 -16.21 -6.17 -15.96
C ALA A 120 -16.43 -5.99 -14.45
N ALA A 121 -15.48 -6.39 -13.61
CA ALA A 121 -15.53 -6.19 -12.16
C ALA A 121 -15.58 -4.70 -11.80
N GLN A 122 -14.71 -3.88 -12.41
CA GLN A 122 -14.72 -2.42 -12.24
C GLN A 122 -16.03 -1.79 -12.73
N SER A 123 -16.61 -2.31 -13.82
CA SER A 123 -17.90 -1.87 -14.31
C SER A 123 -19.04 -2.21 -13.34
N ALA A 124 -19.05 -3.44 -12.80
CA ALA A 124 -20.04 -3.88 -11.82
C ALA A 124 -19.97 -3.05 -10.54
N GLN A 125 -18.76 -2.72 -10.09
CA GLN A 125 -18.51 -1.78 -9.00
C GLN A 125 -19.13 -0.40 -9.29
N GLY A 126 -18.87 0.18 -10.46
CA GLY A 126 -19.43 1.48 -10.85
C GLY A 126 -20.96 1.49 -10.97
N LEU A 127 -21.57 0.32 -11.15
CA LEU A 127 -23.03 0.11 -11.13
C LEU A 127 -23.57 -0.19 -9.72
N GLY A 128 -22.72 -0.29 -8.70
CA GLY A 128 -23.10 -0.65 -7.33
C GLY A 128 -23.48 -2.13 -7.14
N ASN A 129 -23.07 -3.03 -8.05
CA ASN A 129 -23.39 -4.45 -7.97
C ASN A 129 -22.19 -5.27 -7.47
N GLU A 130 -22.10 -5.45 -6.16
CA GLU A 130 -21.00 -6.14 -5.48
C GLU A 130 -20.95 -7.64 -5.79
N THR A 131 -22.13 -8.29 -5.89
CA THR A 131 -22.22 -9.73 -6.18
C THR A 131 -21.59 -10.06 -7.53
N LYS A 132 -21.95 -9.30 -8.58
CA LYS A 132 -21.35 -9.46 -9.91
C LYS A 132 -19.87 -9.12 -9.92
N ARG A 133 -19.47 -8.07 -9.20
CA ARG A 133 -18.05 -7.70 -9.07
C ARG A 133 -17.24 -8.89 -8.55
N ASP A 134 -17.69 -9.52 -7.47
CA ASP A 134 -16.98 -10.63 -6.85
C ASP A 134 -16.97 -11.89 -7.73
N GLU A 135 -18.08 -12.17 -8.43
CA GLU A 135 -18.13 -13.20 -9.46
C GLU A 135 -17.10 -12.96 -10.59
N TYR A 136 -17.00 -11.72 -11.06
CA TYR A 136 -16.06 -11.35 -12.11
C TYR A 136 -14.60 -11.39 -11.63
N LEU A 137 -14.32 -10.99 -10.38
CA LEU A 137 -12.99 -11.16 -9.78
C LEU A 137 -12.60 -12.63 -9.64
N LEU A 138 -13.55 -13.51 -9.26
CA LEU A 138 -13.31 -14.95 -9.22
C LEU A 138 -13.00 -15.51 -10.61
N LEU A 139 -13.74 -15.08 -11.64
CA LEU A 139 -13.46 -15.45 -13.03
C LEU A 139 -12.11 -14.90 -13.50
N ALA A 140 -11.73 -13.69 -13.10
CA ALA A 140 -10.42 -13.12 -13.39
C ALA A 140 -9.32 -13.99 -12.77
N HIS A 141 -9.44 -14.36 -11.49
CA HIS A 141 -8.50 -15.25 -10.80
C HIS A 141 -8.33 -16.60 -11.52
N LYS A 142 -9.44 -17.24 -11.92
CA LYS A 142 -9.41 -18.52 -12.64
C LYS A 142 -8.71 -18.44 -14.00
N ASN A 143 -8.66 -17.25 -14.61
CA ASN A 143 -8.07 -17.00 -15.93
C ASN A 143 -6.75 -16.21 -15.85
N ALA A 144 -6.18 -16.01 -14.66
CA ALA A 144 -4.97 -15.20 -14.45
C ALA A 144 -3.65 -15.99 -14.66
N ASP A 145 -3.72 -17.29 -14.95
CA ASP A 145 -2.58 -18.21 -15.02
C ASP A 145 -1.60 -17.99 -13.85
N LYS A 146 -0.36 -17.56 -14.12
CA LYS A 146 0.68 -17.28 -13.12
C LYS A 146 0.67 -15.83 -12.58
N ASN A 147 -0.18 -14.95 -13.11
CA ASN A 147 -0.14 -13.51 -12.82
C ASN A 147 -1.36 -13.08 -11.98
N THR A 148 -1.51 -13.65 -10.78
CA THR A 148 -2.63 -13.32 -9.86
C THR A 148 -2.50 -11.93 -9.23
N PHE A 149 -1.27 -11.41 -9.13
CA PHE A 149 -0.99 -10.11 -8.50
C PHE A 149 -1.83 -8.96 -9.06
N ALA A 150 -2.03 -8.91 -10.38
CA ALA A 150 -2.85 -7.87 -11.00
C ALA A 150 -4.34 -7.96 -10.60
N VAL A 151 -4.84 -9.19 -10.39
CA VAL A 151 -6.21 -9.43 -9.94
C VAL A 151 -6.36 -9.01 -8.48
N GLU A 152 -5.46 -9.47 -7.61
CA GLU A 152 -5.44 -9.14 -6.18
C GLU A 152 -5.29 -7.63 -5.94
N LEU A 153 -4.41 -6.95 -6.70
CA LEU A 153 -4.26 -5.50 -6.61
C LEU A 153 -5.51 -4.77 -7.09
N THR A 154 -6.21 -5.29 -8.09
CA THR A 154 -7.46 -4.69 -8.56
C THR A 154 -8.56 -4.86 -7.52
N GLN A 155 -8.67 -6.05 -6.90
CA GLN A 155 -9.56 -6.29 -5.77
C GLN A 155 -9.28 -5.34 -4.60
N ALA A 156 -8.01 -5.18 -4.21
CA ALA A 156 -7.62 -4.27 -3.15
C ALA A 156 -7.99 -2.80 -3.46
N LYS A 157 -7.84 -2.35 -4.71
CA LYS A 157 -8.28 -1.01 -5.13
C LYS A 157 -9.79 -0.84 -4.98
N LEU A 158 -10.57 -1.80 -5.46
CA LEU A 158 -12.03 -1.77 -5.35
C LEU A 158 -12.49 -1.74 -3.89
N GLN A 159 -11.83 -2.49 -3.00
CA GLN A 159 -12.10 -2.45 -1.56
C GLN A 159 -11.81 -1.06 -0.97
N VAL A 160 -10.68 -0.43 -1.31
CA VAL A 160 -10.36 0.93 -0.87
C VAL A 160 -11.39 1.94 -1.38
N GLU A 161 -11.81 1.83 -2.65
CA GLU A 161 -12.84 2.69 -3.23
C GLU A 161 -14.20 2.56 -2.53
N GLN A 162 -14.51 1.40 -1.96
CA GLN A 162 -15.72 1.18 -1.14
C GLN A 162 -15.57 1.51 0.34
N LEU A 163 -14.43 2.06 0.76
CA LEU A 163 -14.11 2.27 2.18
C LEU A 163 -14.12 0.96 3.00
N GLN A 164 -13.94 -0.19 2.34
CA GLN A 164 -13.82 -1.50 2.94
C GLN A 164 -12.40 -1.70 3.49
N PHE A 165 -11.99 -0.81 4.40
CA PHE A 165 -10.62 -0.75 4.89
C PHE A 165 -10.18 -2.03 5.59
N GLU A 166 -11.11 -2.76 6.23
CA GLU A 166 -10.82 -4.03 6.87
C GLU A 166 -10.25 -5.05 5.88
N GLN A 167 -11.00 -5.29 4.80
CA GLN A 167 -10.64 -6.25 3.76
C GLN A 167 -9.47 -5.74 2.90
N ALA A 168 -9.43 -4.43 2.64
CA ALA A 168 -8.33 -3.80 1.93
C ALA A 168 -7.00 -3.99 2.67
N PHE A 169 -6.98 -3.87 4.00
CA PHE A 169 -5.77 -4.07 4.80
C PHE A 169 -5.23 -5.49 4.67
N ALA A 170 -6.10 -6.50 4.80
CA ALA A 170 -5.69 -7.89 4.64
C ALA A 170 -5.11 -8.17 3.24
N SER A 171 -5.80 -7.68 2.19
CA SER A 171 -5.35 -7.83 0.81
C SER A 171 -4.02 -7.09 0.54
N LEU A 172 -3.90 -5.85 1.00
CA LEU A 172 -2.70 -5.02 0.81
C LEU A 172 -1.50 -5.53 1.63
N SER A 173 -1.73 -6.12 2.80
CA SER A 173 -0.69 -6.78 3.60
C SER A 173 -0.08 -7.96 2.84
N SER A 174 -0.92 -8.84 2.27
CA SER A 174 -0.46 -9.94 1.41
C SER A 174 0.28 -9.44 0.16
N LEU A 175 -0.29 -8.45 -0.54
CA LEU A 175 0.33 -7.84 -1.73
C LEU A 175 1.67 -7.18 -1.41
N HIS A 176 1.80 -6.54 -0.24
CA HIS A 176 3.04 -5.93 0.20
C HIS A 176 4.11 -6.99 0.47
N HIS A 177 3.74 -8.14 1.05
CA HIS A 177 4.66 -9.25 1.23
C HIS A 177 5.15 -9.82 -0.12
N GLN A 178 4.25 -9.97 -1.10
CA GLN A 178 4.59 -10.46 -2.44
C GLN A 178 5.47 -9.48 -3.23
N GLN A 179 5.15 -8.19 -3.21
CA GLN A 179 5.90 -7.14 -3.91
C GLN A 179 6.15 -5.90 -3.03
N PRO A 180 7.15 -5.94 -2.13
CA PRO A 180 7.37 -4.86 -1.14
C PRO A 180 7.73 -3.50 -1.73
N LYS A 181 8.22 -3.47 -2.98
CA LYS A 181 8.65 -2.26 -3.69
C LYS A 181 7.56 -1.67 -4.60
N ASN A 182 6.40 -2.30 -4.71
CA ASN A 182 5.34 -1.82 -5.59
C ASN A 182 4.75 -0.51 -5.08
N LYS A 183 4.92 0.57 -5.84
CA LYS A 183 4.51 1.92 -5.44
C LYS A 183 3.00 2.04 -5.19
N VAL A 184 2.19 1.37 -5.99
CA VAL A 184 0.73 1.43 -5.87
C VAL A 184 0.28 0.75 -4.59
N VAL A 185 0.84 -0.43 -4.28
CA VAL A 185 0.58 -1.14 -3.03
C VAL A 185 0.99 -0.29 -1.83
N LEU A 186 2.20 0.29 -1.85
CA LEU A 186 2.69 1.14 -0.76
C LEU A 186 1.79 2.35 -0.51
N THR A 187 1.37 3.05 -1.57
CA THR A 187 0.49 4.22 -1.45
C THR A 187 -0.88 3.85 -0.88
N LEU A 188 -1.51 2.80 -1.41
CA LEU A 188 -2.80 2.34 -0.90
C LEU A 188 -2.68 1.84 0.55
N PHE A 189 -1.64 1.08 0.84
CA PHE A 189 -1.46 0.49 2.17
C PHE A 189 -1.18 1.56 3.23
N LYS A 190 -0.40 2.59 2.90
CA LYS A 190 -0.23 3.78 3.74
C LYS A 190 -1.59 4.39 4.11
N ASN A 191 -2.43 4.67 3.11
CA ASN A 191 -3.74 5.30 3.33
C ASN A 191 -4.64 4.41 4.20
N VAL A 192 -4.71 3.10 3.89
CA VAL A 192 -5.50 2.16 4.69
C VAL A 192 -5.00 2.05 6.14
N CYS A 193 -3.68 2.08 6.37
CA CYS A 193 -3.14 2.08 7.73
C CYS A 193 -3.54 3.35 8.49
N ILE A 194 -3.56 4.52 7.84
CA ILE A 194 -3.99 5.78 8.45
C ILE A 194 -5.48 5.71 8.83
N GLU A 195 -6.33 5.29 7.90
CA GLU A 195 -7.79 5.20 8.11
C GLU A 195 -8.14 4.20 9.22
N ARG A 196 -7.42 3.07 9.27
CA ARG A 196 -7.59 2.05 10.32
C ARG A 196 -6.87 2.36 11.62
N LYS A 197 -6.06 3.43 11.69
CA LYS A 197 -5.20 3.74 12.84
C LYS A 197 -4.20 2.62 13.17
N GLU A 198 -3.75 1.88 12.16
CA GLU A 198 -2.76 0.81 12.29
C GLU A 198 -1.35 1.42 12.34
N TRP A 199 -1.07 2.20 13.38
CA TRP A 199 0.14 3.03 13.47
C TRP A 199 1.43 2.22 13.47
N GLY A 200 1.44 1.05 14.13
CA GLY A 200 2.60 0.16 14.14
C GLY A 200 2.96 -0.33 12.74
N GLN A 201 1.95 -0.71 11.95
CA GLN A 201 2.15 -1.12 10.55
C GLN A 201 2.58 0.08 9.69
N LEU A 202 2.00 1.26 9.91
CA LEU A 202 2.36 2.48 9.20
C LEU A 202 3.84 2.84 9.41
N LEU A 203 4.34 2.76 10.65
CA LEU A 203 5.74 3.02 10.98
C LEU A 203 6.70 2.13 10.17
N ASN A 204 6.35 0.85 10.01
CA ASN A 204 7.13 -0.09 9.20
C ASN A 204 7.12 0.26 7.69
N LEU A 205 6.08 0.93 7.20
CA LEU A 205 5.93 1.34 5.79
C LEU A 205 6.70 2.62 5.45
N ILE A 206 7.03 3.48 6.43
CA ILE A 206 7.68 4.79 6.17
C ILE A 206 9.00 4.63 5.44
N THR A 207 9.87 3.71 5.88
CA THR A 207 11.18 3.51 5.23
C THR A 207 11.03 2.98 3.79
N PRO A 208 10.20 1.95 3.50
CA PRO A 208 9.85 1.58 2.13
C PRO A 208 9.32 2.75 1.28
N LEU A 209 8.41 3.57 1.84
CA LEU A 209 7.83 4.74 1.15
C LEU A 209 8.90 5.78 0.77
N GLN A 210 9.81 6.10 1.70
CA GLN A 210 10.96 6.99 1.42
C GLN A 210 11.88 6.41 0.34
N LYS A 211 12.23 5.12 0.44
CA LYS A 211 13.09 4.44 -0.55
C LYS A 211 12.49 4.46 -1.96
N GLN A 212 11.17 4.41 -2.08
CA GLN A 212 10.46 4.50 -3.36
C GLN A 212 10.19 5.93 -3.83
N LYS A 213 10.67 6.95 -3.08
CA LYS A 213 10.44 8.38 -3.33
C LYS A 213 8.94 8.75 -3.34
N LEU A 214 8.15 8.04 -2.52
CA LEU A 214 6.73 8.34 -2.30
C LEU A 214 6.51 9.32 -1.14
N LEU A 215 7.55 9.54 -0.33
CA LEU A 215 7.62 10.56 0.69
C LEU A 215 8.99 11.24 0.58
N SER A 216 9.01 12.56 0.72
CA SER A 216 10.22 13.32 1.00
C SER A 216 10.75 13.01 2.41
N THR A 217 11.98 13.43 2.70
CA THR A 217 12.56 13.28 4.04
C THR A 217 11.70 13.98 5.09
N SER A 218 11.28 15.22 4.83
CA SER A 218 10.44 16.00 5.74
C SER A 218 9.09 15.33 6.00
N GLU A 219 8.37 14.95 4.95
CA GLU A 219 7.05 14.31 5.08
C GLU A 219 7.13 12.98 5.85
N ALA A 220 8.19 12.22 5.63
CA ALA A 220 8.38 10.95 6.33
C ALA A 220 8.78 11.14 7.79
N ASP A 221 9.54 12.17 8.13
CA ASP A 221 9.88 12.48 9.51
C ASP A 221 8.64 12.98 10.28
N GLU A 222 7.83 13.83 9.66
CA GLU A 222 6.54 14.27 10.20
C GLU A 222 5.58 13.09 10.39
N LEU A 223 5.42 12.24 9.37
CA LEU A 223 4.56 11.06 9.44
C LEU A 223 5.06 10.07 10.50
N ARG A 224 6.38 9.90 10.65
CA ARG A 224 6.96 9.03 11.67
C ARG A 224 6.66 9.56 13.06
N LYS A 225 6.85 10.86 13.27
CA LYS A 225 6.54 11.53 14.54
C LYS A 225 5.06 11.38 14.89
N SER A 226 4.17 11.76 13.99
CA SER A 226 2.72 11.67 14.25
C SER A 226 2.27 10.22 14.50
N SER A 227 2.76 9.27 13.70
CA SER A 227 2.42 7.85 13.86
C SER A 227 2.90 7.30 15.20
N HIS A 228 4.10 7.66 15.66
CA HIS A 228 4.57 7.23 16.97
C HIS A 228 3.74 7.80 18.11
N PHE A 229 3.39 9.09 18.06
CA PHE A 229 2.58 9.72 19.12
C PHE A 229 1.20 9.06 19.21
N GLN A 230 0.56 8.84 18.06
CA GLN A 230 -0.73 8.15 18.02
C GLN A 230 -0.61 6.69 18.49
N HIS A 231 0.47 5.99 18.14
CA HIS A 231 0.74 4.64 18.62
C HIS A 231 0.91 4.58 20.14
N LEU A 232 1.71 5.49 20.72
CA LEU A 232 1.90 5.58 22.18
C LEU A 232 0.58 5.88 22.88
N GLY A 233 -0.21 6.82 22.36
CA GLY A 233 -1.54 7.14 22.90
C GLY A 233 -2.51 5.95 22.85
N GLU A 234 -2.49 5.18 21.77
CA GLU A 234 -3.31 3.98 21.64
C GLU A 234 -2.89 2.86 22.61
N VAL A 235 -1.59 2.58 22.70
CA VAL A 235 -1.08 1.59 23.66
C VAL A 235 -1.39 2.04 25.09
N ALA A 236 -1.19 3.31 25.42
CA ALA A 236 -1.55 3.86 26.72
C ALA A 236 -3.05 3.66 27.02
N LYS A 237 -3.93 3.82 26.01
CA LYS A 237 -5.37 3.58 26.16
C LYS A 237 -5.72 2.11 26.39
N GLN A 238 -5.07 1.19 25.68
CA GLN A 238 -5.40 -0.24 25.70
C GLN A 238 -4.72 -1.01 26.84
N GLN A 239 -3.45 -0.74 27.11
CA GLN A 239 -2.58 -1.49 28.02
C GLN A 239 -2.17 -0.70 29.26
N GLY A 240 -2.54 0.57 29.32
CA GLY A 240 -2.22 1.45 30.44
C GLY A 240 -0.76 1.87 30.52
N SER A 241 -0.34 2.32 31.70
CA SER A 241 0.98 2.91 31.91
C SER A 241 2.10 1.87 31.77
N THR A 242 1.85 0.61 32.13
CA THR A 242 2.81 -0.48 31.97
C THR A 242 3.11 -0.73 30.49
N GLY A 243 2.08 -0.93 29.66
CA GLY A 243 2.27 -1.12 28.22
C GLY A 243 2.88 0.09 27.52
N LEU A 244 2.57 1.30 27.99
CA LEU A 244 3.22 2.53 27.52
C LEU A 244 4.72 2.52 27.81
N LEU A 245 5.13 2.17 29.03
CA LEU A 245 6.54 2.09 29.42
C LEU A 245 7.27 0.96 28.68
N ASP A 246 6.62 -0.19 28.45
CA ASP A 246 7.19 -1.28 27.66
C ASP A 246 7.44 -0.82 26.22
N THR A 247 6.47 -0.15 25.60
CA THR A 247 6.60 0.41 24.25
C THR A 247 7.69 1.49 24.19
N TRP A 248 7.72 2.39 25.18
CA TRP A 248 8.77 3.39 25.34
C TRP A 248 10.15 2.72 25.44
N SER A 249 10.28 1.66 26.25
CA SER A 249 11.53 0.93 26.44
C SER A 249 12.03 0.25 25.16
N ALA A 250 11.13 -0.11 24.24
CA ALA A 250 11.48 -0.67 22.94
C ALA A 250 11.92 0.39 21.91
N LEU A 251 11.71 1.68 22.16
CA LEU A 251 12.08 2.73 21.20
C LEU A 251 13.61 2.81 21.01
N PRO A 252 14.08 3.09 19.78
CA PRO A 252 15.48 3.40 19.51
C PRO A 252 15.98 4.58 20.36
N LYS A 253 17.26 4.53 20.76
CA LYS A 253 17.89 5.58 21.59
C LYS A 253 17.76 6.98 20.98
N ALA A 254 17.82 7.10 19.65
CA ALA A 254 17.66 8.39 18.96
C ALA A 254 16.29 9.03 19.22
N LEU A 255 15.21 8.24 19.32
CA LEU A 255 13.88 8.74 19.61
C LEU A 255 13.69 9.01 21.11
N LYS A 256 14.31 8.20 21.97
CA LYS A 256 14.29 8.42 23.42
C LYS A 256 14.98 9.71 23.87
N ASN A 257 15.95 10.17 23.08
CA ASN A 257 16.66 11.43 23.33
C ASN A 257 15.98 12.64 22.63
N ASP A 258 14.84 12.45 21.96
CA ASP A 258 14.07 13.55 21.39
C ASP A 258 13.08 14.06 22.45
N GLY A 259 13.28 15.31 22.90
CA GLY A 259 12.46 15.96 23.93
C GLY A 259 10.96 15.90 23.67
N ARG A 260 10.53 15.84 22.41
CA ARG A 260 9.11 15.79 22.04
C ARG A 260 8.49 14.43 22.34
N TYR A 261 9.24 13.34 22.13
CA TYR A 261 8.79 11.98 22.46
C TYR A 261 8.80 11.73 23.96
N LEU A 262 9.81 12.24 24.64
CA LEU A 262 9.87 12.25 26.10
C LEU A 262 8.65 12.99 26.69
N ALA A 263 8.33 14.17 26.16
CA ALA A 263 7.24 15.00 26.67
C ALA A 263 5.87 14.36 26.40
N GLU A 264 5.67 13.79 25.21
CA GLU A 264 4.43 13.05 24.89
C GLU A 264 4.25 11.85 25.83
N THR A 265 5.31 11.08 26.07
CA THR A 265 5.26 9.92 26.97
C THR A 265 4.98 10.34 28.41
N ALA A 266 5.63 11.40 28.89
CA ALA A 266 5.39 11.96 30.22
C ALA A 266 3.94 12.49 30.35
N SER A 267 3.44 13.20 29.34
CA SER A 267 2.06 13.72 29.30
C SER A 267 1.03 12.58 29.36
N LEU A 268 1.26 11.50 28.60
CA LEU A 268 0.40 10.32 28.65
C LEU A 268 0.42 9.64 30.02
N LEU A 269 1.56 9.56 30.71
CA LEU A 269 1.64 9.04 32.08
C LEU A 269 0.89 9.94 33.08
N LEU A 270 1.08 11.26 32.99
CA LEU A 270 0.39 12.25 33.83
C LEU A 270 -1.13 12.19 33.65
N SER A 271 -1.61 12.08 32.40
CA SER A 271 -3.06 11.95 32.11
C SER A 271 -3.72 10.73 32.75
N ARG A 272 -2.90 9.77 33.20
CA ARG A 272 -3.32 8.52 33.83
C ARG A 272 -3.03 8.48 35.33
N ASN A 273 -2.63 9.61 35.92
CA ASN A 273 -2.22 9.74 37.32
C ASN A 273 -1.04 8.83 37.71
N ASP A 274 -0.18 8.48 36.74
CA ASP A 274 1.07 7.76 37.01
C ASP A 274 2.24 8.76 37.16
N ASP A 275 2.09 9.62 38.17
CA ASP A 275 3.06 10.68 38.48
C ASP A 275 4.44 10.12 38.82
N GLN A 276 4.50 8.93 39.43
CA GLN A 276 5.77 8.30 39.82
C GLN A 276 6.58 7.88 38.59
N SER A 277 5.95 7.23 37.61
CA SER A 277 6.64 6.84 36.37
C SER A 277 7.02 8.06 35.53
N ALA A 278 6.15 9.07 35.45
CA ALA A 278 6.45 10.33 34.78
C ALA A 278 7.65 11.03 35.43
N TYR A 279 7.70 11.08 36.76
CA TYR A 279 8.82 11.63 37.51
C TYR A 279 10.14 10.91 37.21
N LEU A 280 10.16 9.58 37.22
CA LEU A 280 11.37 8.81 36.91
C LEU A 280 11.88 9.07 35.50
N LEU A 281 10.98 9.11 34.51
CA LEU A 281 11.31 9.41 33.12
C LEU A 281 11.88 10.83 32.97
N ILE A 282 11.24 11.82 33.59
CA ILE A 282 11.69 13.22 33.56
C ILE A 282 13.05 13.38 34.26
N MET A 283 13.23 12.75 35.42
CA MET A 283 14.48 12.82 36.16
C MET A 283 15.64 12.12 35.45
N ASP A 284 15.39 11.05 34.70
CA ASP A 284 16.42 10.41 33.88
C ASP A 284 16.84 11.32 32.71
N ALA A 285 15.87 11.86 31.98
CA ALA A 285 16.09 12.72 30.82
C ALA A 285 16.80 14.04 31.18
N LEU A 286 16.34 14.71 32.25
CA LEU A 286 16.91 15.98 32.73
C LEU A 286 18.22 15.81 33.51
N SER A 287 18.92 14.67 33.39
CA SER A 287 20.22 14.46 34.02
C SER A 287 21.32 15.32 33.45
N ASN A 288 21.35 15.48 32.13
CA ASN A 288 22.42 16.22 31.45
C ASN A 288 21.93 17.11 30.30
N GLU A 289 20.66 17.02 29.91
CA GLU A 289 20.13 17.73 28.74
C GLU A 289 18.94 18.63 29.12
N PHE A 290 18.81 19.74 28.41
CA PHE A 290 17.72 20.70 28.56
C PHE A 290 16.63 20.40 27.52
N TYR A 291 15.43 20.04 28.00
CA TYR A 291 14.25 19.78 27.17
C TYR A 291 13.10 20.70 27.59
N PRO A 292 12.82 21.79 26.85
CA PRO A 292 11.76 22.75 27.18
C PRO A 292 10.41 22.08 27.41
N GLU A 293 10.05 21.14 26.55
CA GLU A 293 8.74 20.47 26.57
C GLU A 293 8.56 19.62 27.83
N LEU A 294 9.63 19.03 28.37
CA LEU A 294 9.58 18.26 29.63
C LEU A 294 9.50 19.19 30.82
N ILE A 295 10.30 20.26 30.80
CA ILE A 295 10.35 21.23 31.90
C ILE A 295 8.97 21.83 32.12
N ALA A 296 8.24 22.17 31.04
CA ALA A 296 6.87 22.68 31.11
C ALA A 296 5.86 21.69 31.73
N LEU A 297 6.15 20.39 31.72
CA LEU A 297 5.30 19.36 32.34
C LEU A 297 5.62 19.13 33.82
N THR A 298 6.83 19.50 34.27
CA THR A 298 7.25 19.29 35.68
C THR A 298 6.28 19.83 36.73
N PRO A 299 5.65 21.01 36.55
CA PRO A 299 4.70 21.54 37.53
C PRO A 299 3.39 20.76 37.61
N GLN A 300 3.10 19.89 36.65
CA GLN A 300 1.89 19.07 36.65
C GLN A 300 2.03 17.84 37.55
N LEU A 301 3.26 17.40 37.84
CA LEU A 301 3.54 16.25 38.70
C LEU A 301 2.96 16.45 40.11
N ASN A 302 2.20 15.46 40.57
CA ASN A 302 1.67 15.38 41.93
C ASN A 302 2.51 14.40 42.75
N LEU A 303 3.61 14.91 43.31
CA LEU A 303 4.54 14.15 44.14
C LEU A 303 4.30 14.46 45.61
N THR A 304 4.72 13.53 46.49
CA THR A 304 4.79 13.77 47.93
C THR A 304 5.92 14.72 48.32
N ASP A 305 6.99 14.76 47.52
CA ASP A 305 8.17 15.61 47.70
C ASP A 305 8.67 16.07 46.33
N HIS A 306 8.79 17.39 46.13
CA HIS A 306 9.29 18.00 44.90
C HIS A 306 10.74 18.47 45.03
N HIS A 307 11.38 18.30 46.19
CA HIS A 307 12.69 18.88 46.49
C HIS A 307 13.76 18.40 45.52
N ALA A 308 13.83 17.09 45.27
CA ALA A 308 14.80 16.50 44.34
C ALA A 308 14.61 17.00 42.90
N LEU A 309 13.37 17.27 42.49
CA LEU A 309 13.05 17.83 41.18
C LEU A 309 13.48 19.30 41.08
N ILE A 310 13.16 20.10 42.09
CA ILE A 310 13.58 21.51 42.19
C ILE A 310 15.10 21.62 42.13
N GLU A 311 15.82 20.81 42.90
CA GLU A 311 17.29 20.80 42.87
C GLU A 311 17.84 20.40 41.50
N ARG A 312 17.16 19.49 40.78
CA ARG A 312 17.54 19.15 39.40
C ARG A 312 17.36 20.32 38.46
N LEU A 313 16.21 20.99 38.49
CA LEU A 313 15.92 22.15 37.64
C LEU A 313 16.85 23.32 37.94
N LYS A 314 17.17 23.59 39.21
CA LYS A 314 18.15 24.62 39.62
C LYS A 314 19.55 24.35 39.08
N ARG A 315 19.98 23.09 39.00
CA ARG A 315 21.28 22.74 38.38
C ARG A 315 21.26 23.06 36.89
N LEU A 316 20.18 22.74 36.18
CA LEU A 316 20.02 23.09 34.76
C LEU A 316 20.00 24.61 34.56
N GLN A 317 19.36 25.37 35.46
CA GLN A 317 19.29 26.83 35.39
C GLN A 317 20.67 27.50 35.39
N LYS A 318 21.70 26.86 35.99
CA LYS A 318 23.08 27.38 35.98
C LYS A 318 23.70 27.44 34.58
N SER A 319 23.25 26.63 33.63
CA SER A 319 23.74 26.69 32.23
C SER A 319 23.23 27.93 31.47
N ARG A 320 22.29 28.68 32.05
CA ARG A 320 21.59 29.86 31.49
C ARG A 320 20.71 29.61 30.26
N GLU A 321 20.68 28.40 29.73
CA GLU A 321 19.75 28.02 28.66
C GLU A 321 18.31 27.92 29.20
N GLY A 322 17.35 28.60 28.56
CA GLY A 322 15.94 28.55 28.97
C GLY A 322 15.65 29.00 30.41
N SER A 323 16.48 29.89 30.97
CA SER A 323 16.42 30.33 32.37
C SER A 323 15.03 30.81 32.82
N GLY A 324 14.26 31.44 31.92
CA GLY A 324 12.89 31.88 32.19
C GLY A 324 11.92 30.73 32.48
N LEU A 325 11.87 29.73 31.59
CA LEU A 325 11.01 28.56 31.74
C LEU A 325 11.38 27.72 32.98
N LEU A 326 12.68 27.58 33.25
CA LEU A 326 13.16 26.90 34.45
C LEU A 326 12.74 27.63 35.73
N ALA A 327 12.93 28.96 35.79
CA ALA A 327 12.51 29.77 36.93
C ALA A 327 10.98 29.69 37.17
N VAL A 328 10.19 29.77 36.09
CA VAL A 328 8.73 29.60 36.17
C VAL A 328 8.35 28.23 36.72
N SER A 329 8.95 27.16 36.20
CA SER A 329 8.63 25.79 36.60
C SER A 329 9.07 25.51 38.04
N ILE A 330 10.26 25.98 38.44
CA ILE A 330 10.76 25.90 39.82
C ILE A 330 9.82 26.64 40.77
N GLY A 331 9.44 27.88 40.42
CA GLY A 331 8.54 28.70 41.20
C GLY A 331 7.17 28.03 41.40
N GLN A 332 6.59 27.45 40.35
CA GLN A 332 5.33 26.69 40.45
C GLN A 332 5.44 25.46 41.38
N LEU A 333 6.57 24.76 41.35
CA LEU A 333 6.84 23.66 42.27
C LEU A 333 7.00 24.15 43.73
N MET A 334 7.67 25.29 43.95
CA MET A 334 7.79 25.91 45.28
C MET A 334 6.43 26.32 45.86
N VAL A 335 5.50 26.78 45.02
CA VAL A 335 4.10 27.01 45.43
C VAL A 335 3.48 25.69 45.92
N LYS A 336 3.67 24.57 45.22
CA LYS A 336 3.16 23.26 45.69
C LYS A 336 3.76 22.80 47.02
N GLU A 337 5.04 23.09 47.29
CA GLU A 337 5.70 22.79 48.57
C GLU A 337 5.34 23.77 49.70
N GLY A 338 4.59 24.83 49.41
CA GLY A 338 4.24 25.86 50.39
C GLY A 338 5.36 26.87 50.69
N ARG A 339 6.36 26.97 49.83
CA ARG A 339 7.47 27.94 49.92
C ARG A 339 7.11 29.25 49.23
N TRP A 340 6.07 29.92 49.72
CA TRP A 340 5.42 31.03 49.03
C TRP A 340 6.34 32.24 48.78
N SER A 341 7.20 32.60 49.74
CA SER A 341 8.13 33.73 49.60
C SER A 341 9.13 33.51 48.47
N ASP A 342 9.77 32.34 48.47
CA ASP A 342 10.78 31.94 47.49
C ASP A 342 10.13 31.83 46.10
N ALA A 343 8.91 31.28 46.05
CA ALA A 343 8.15 31.15 44.82
C ALA A 343 7.86 32.52 44.18
N VAL A 344 7.50 33.54 44.96
CA VAL A 344 7.26 34.89 44.44
C VAL A 344 8.51 35.47 43.77
N GLU A 345 9.67 35.33 44.41
CA GLU A 345 10.95 35.83 43.87
C GLU A 345 11.29 35.12 42.55
N GLU A 346 11.27 33.78 42.56
CA GLU A 346 11.63 32.96 41.40
C GLU A 346 10.65 33.16 40.22
N LEU A 347 9.34 33.16 40.48
CA LEU A 347 8.30 33.40 39.47
C LEU A 347 8.41 34.80 38.87
N SER A 348 8.60 35.83 39.71
CA SER A 348 8.71 37.21 39.22
C SER A 348 9.93 37.38 38.29
N GLN A 349 11.03 36.71 38.61
CA GLN A 349 12.21 36.69 37.75
C GLN A 349 11.94 35.94 36.44
N GLY A 350 11.36 34.74 36.50
CA GLY A 350 11.10 33.90 35.34
C GLY A 350 10.07 34.47 34.36
N MET A 351 9.01 35.10 34.89
CA MET A 351 7.91 35.65 34.09
C MET A 351 8.32 36.83 33.22
N SER A 352 9.43 37.51 33.53
CA SER A 352 10.00 38.53 32.64
C SER A 352 10.47 37.95 31.29
N GLN A 353 10.79 36.64 31.25
CA GLN A 353 11.34 35.95 30.08
C GLN A 353 10.37 34.93 29.48
N SER A 354 9.51 34.31 30.30
CA SER A 354 8.59 33.26 29.87
C SER A 354 7.23 33.42 30.55
N PRO A 355 6.45 34.46 30.20
CA PRO A 355 5.12 34.64 30.72
C PRO A 355 4.21 33.48 30.27
N SER A 356 3.32 33.04 31.16
CA SER A 356 2.27 32.07 30.83
C SER A 356 1.11 32.22 31.81
N THR A 357 -0.09 31.86 31.36
CA THR A 357 -1.30 31.87 32.21
C THR A 357 -1.10 31.06 33.49
N SER A 358 -0.46 29.89 33.40
CA SER A 358 -0.17 29.05 34.57
C SER A 358 0.84 29.70 35.52
N ALA A 359 1.81 30.47 35.02
CA ALA A 359 2.76 31.20 35.86
C ALA A 359 2.09 32.35 36.62
N TYR A 360 1.23 33.12 35.95
CA TYR A 360 0.44 34.18 36.58
C TYR A 360 -0.47 33.61 37.69
N ALA A 361 -1.16 32.51 37.41
CA ALA A 361 -2.02 31.86 38.39
C ALA A 361 -1.24 31.38 39.63
N ALA A 362 -0.07 30.76 39.44
CA ALA A 362 0.78 30.32 40.55
C ALA A 362 1.34 31.50 41.37
N LEU A 363 1.73 32.59 40.72
CA LEU A 363 2.21 33.79 41.40
C LEU A 363 1.10 34.45 42.22
N ALA A 364 -0.11 34.54 41.67
CA ALA A 364 -1.27 35.05 42.38
C ALA A 364 -1.62 34.20 43.60
N GLN A 365 -1.58 32.87 43.47
CA GLN A 365 -1.78 31.93 44.58
C GLN A 365 -0.73 32.12 45.69
N ALA A 366 0.54 32.32 45.32
CA ALA A 366 1.61 32.60 46.28
C ALA A 366 1.36 33.93 47.04
N TYR A 367 0.95 34.99 46.35
CA TYR A 367 0.58 36.26 46.98
C TYR A 367 -0.60 36.14 47.94
N GLU A 368 -1.63 35.37 47.57
CA GLU A 368 -2.79 35.12 48.41
C GLU A 368 -2.39 34.43 49.73
N LYS A 369 -1.54 33.40 49.65
CA LYS A 369 -1.03 32.68 50.83
C LYS A 369 -0.14 33.53 51.73
N LEU A 370 0.49 34.57 51.18
CA LEU A 370 1.26 35.56 51.93
C LEU A 370 0.40 36.72 52.47
N GLY A 371 -0.91 36.74 52.23
CA GLY A 371 -1.82 37.82 52.65
C GLY A 371 -1.72 39.08 51.78
N ARG A 372 -1.02 39.04 50.64
CA ARG A 372 -0.86 40.16 49.70
C ARG A 372 -2.01 40.20 48.69
N VAL A 373 -3.23 40.39 49.20
CA VAL A 373 -4.48 40.26 48.43
C VAL A 373 -4.57 41.22 47.23
N ASN A 374 -4.06 42.46 47.37
CA ASN A 374 -4.08 43.43 46.27
C ASN A 374 -3.18 42.98 45.11
N ASP A 375 -2.00 42.44 45.42
CA ASP A 375 -1.06 41.93 44.43
C ASP A 375 -1.63 40.69 43.75
N ALA A 376 -2.20 39.75 44.53
CA ALA A 376 -2.87 38.56 44.00
C ALA A 376 -3.97 38.91 43.00
N ASN A 377 -4.86 39.86 43.34
CA ASN A 377 -5.93 40.31 42.46
C ASN A 377 -5.41 40.98 41.18
N ALA A 378 -4.33 41.76 41.28
CA ALA A 378 -3.70 42.36 40.10
C ALA A 378 -3.11 41.29 39.17
N THR A 379 -2.42 40.29 39.74
CA THR A 379 -1.84 39.18 39.00
C THR A 379 -2.90 38.27 38.38
N TYR A 380 -4.02 37.99 39.05
CA TYR A 380 -5.15 37.25 38.46
C TYR A 380 -5.75 37.98 37.25
N LYS A 381 -5.90 39.31 37.32
CA LYS A 381 -6.37 40.11 36.17
C LYS A 381 -5.41 40.01 34.99
N GLN A 382 -4.09 40.03 35.25
CA GLN A 382 -3.08 39.83 34.22
C GLN A 382 -3.17 38.43 33.60
N SER A 383 -3.36 37.39 34.43
CA SER A 383 -3.59 36.01 33.96
C SER A 383 -4.76 35.92 32.99
N LEU A 384 -5.89 36.55 33.32
CA LEU A 384 -7.09 36.53 32.48
C LEU A 384 -6.88 37.28 31.16
N SER A 385 -6.20 38.44 31.20
CA SER A 385 -5.89 39.18 29.97
C SER A 385 -4.93 38.43 29.05
N TYR A 386 -3.98 37.68 29.63
CA TYR A 386 -3.02 36.88 28.87
C TYR A 386 -3.71 35.68 28.21
N HIS A 387 -4.58 34.98 28.94
CA HIS A 387 -5.34 33.86 28.40
C HIS A 387 -6.21 34.25 27.20
N GLN A 388 -6.81 35.43 27.21
CA GLN A 388 -7.60 35.96 26.08
C GLN A 388 -6.78 36.34 24.85
N GLN A 389 -5.46 36.43 24.96
CA GLN A 389 -4.56 36.70 23.84
C GLN A 389 -3.97 35.41 23.24
N ASP A 390 -4.00 34.30 23.98
CA ASP A 390 -3.50 32.99 23.56
C ASP A 390 -4.56 32.14 22.83
N GLU A 391 -5.86 32.48 22.94
CA GLU A 391 -6.96 31.94 22.11
C GLU A 391 -7.11 32.70 20.78
#